data_AF-A0A1H6F8M7-F1
#
_entry.id   AF-A0A1H6F8M7-F1
#
_cell.length_a   1.000
_cell.length_b   1.000
_cell.length_c   1.000
_cell.angle_alpha   90.00
_cell.angle_beta   90.00
_cell.angle_gamma   90.00
#
_symmetry.space_group_name_H-M   'P 1'
#
loop_
_entity.id
_entity.type
_entity.pdbx_description
1 polymer ?
#
loop_
_entity_poly.entity_id
_entity_poly.type
_entity_poly.pdbx_seq_one_letter_code
_entity_poly.pdbx_strand_id
1 'polypeptide(L)'
;MKLDELANVFTKYPENIITLEGHTDSDGSDAYNQKLSEQRAAAIERYLRHKNLNIARLTSVGYGESHPIASNATASGKAQNRRVEIKISVDPKRVPQTGVPQGTPYN
;
A
#
# COMPACT_ATOMS: atom_id res chain seq x y z
N MET A 1 -12.73 -1.06 -7.35
CA MET A 1 -11.61 -0.66 -8.22
C MET A 1 -10.85 -1.91 -8.62
N LYS A 2 -10.54 -2.09 -9.90
CA LYS A 2 -9.79 -3.27 -10.37
C LYS A 2 -8.28 -2.99 -10.32
N LEU A 3 -7.46 -4.04 -10.18
CA LEU A 3 -5.99 -3.88 -10.10
C LEU A 3 -5.38 -3.26 -11.37
N ASP A 4 -6.01 -3.43 -12.53
CA ASP A 4 -5.60 -2.78 -13.78
C ASP A 4 -5.71 -1.24 -13.72
N GLU A 5 -6.78 -0.73 -13.10
CA GLU A 5 -7.01 0.72 -12.98
C GLU A 5 -5.94 1.35 -12.08
N LEU A 6 -5.56 0.67 -10.99
CA LEU A 6 -4.46 1.05 -10.09
C LEU A 6 -3.13 1.16 -10.83
N ALA A 7 -2.78 0.14 -11.63
CA ALA A 7 -1.52 0.12 -12.38
C ALA A 7 -1.42 1.32 -13.36
N ASN A 8 -2.54 1.67 -14.01
CA ASN A 8 -2.59 2.81 -14.91
C ASN A 8 -2.39 4.14 -14.17
N VAL A 9 -3.00 4.32 -12.99
CA VAL A 9 -2.81 5.52 -12.17
C VAL A 9 -1.36 5.66 -11.74
N PHE A 10 -0.74 4.60 -11.23
CA PHE A 10 0.63 4.64 -10.74
C PHE A 10 1.69 4.85 -11.84
N THR A 11 1.38 4.47 -13.08
CA THR A 11 2.26 4.78 -14.23
C THR A 11 2.25 6.28 -14.56
N LYS A 12 1.12 6.97 -14.32
CA LYS A 12 1.00 8.42 -14.59
C LYS A 12 1.73 9.30 -13.57
N TYR A 13 1.91 8.83 -12.35
CA TYR A 13 2.54 9.57 -11.25
C TYR A 13 3.80 8.85 -10.77
N PRO A 14 4.94 9.02 -11.48
CA PRO A 14 6.20 8.32 -11.19
C PRO A 14 6.84 8.66 -9.85
N GLU A 15 6.45 9.78 -9.24
CA GLU A 15 6.87 10.26 -7.92
C GLU A 15 6.23 9.48 -6.76
N ASN A 16 5.16 8.74 -7.02
CA ASN A 16 4.45 7.99 -5.98
C ASN A 16 5.19 6.73 -5.54
N ILE A 17 5.38 6.58 -4.24
CA ILE A 17 5.77 5.36 -3.54
C ILE A 17 4.51 4.70 -2.98
N ILE A 18 4.36 3.41 -3.25
CA ILE A 18 3.19 2.61 -2.93
C ILE A 18 3.56 1.56 -1.89
N THR A 19 2.81 1.51 -0.80
CA THR A 19 2.88 0.46 0.23
C THR A 19 1.57 -0.31 0.27
N LEU A 20 1.64 -1.63 0.14
CA LEU A 20 0.51 -2.54 0.25
C LEU A 20 0.52 -3.17 1.64
N GLU A 21 -0.56 -2.97 2.40
CA GLU A 21 -0.66 -3.41 3.79
C GLU A 21 -1.70 -4.51 3.91
N GLY A 22 -1.25 -5.75 4.15
CA GLY A 22 -2.14 -6.89 4.34
C GLY A 22 -2.59 -7.00 5.78
N HIS A 23 -3.87 -7.33 5.98
CA HIS A 23 -4.45 -7.55 7.30
C HIS A 23 -5.36 -8.79 7.33
N THR A 24 -5.49 -9.37 8.51
CA THR A 24 -6.42 -10.46 8.81
C THR A 24 -7.41 -10.03 9.89
N ASP A 25 -8.42 -10.85 10.11
CA ASP A 25 -9.12 -10.85 11.39
C ASP A 25 -8.31 -11.63 12.44
N SER A 26 -8.91 -11.76 13.62
CA SER A 26 -8.38 -12.51 14.78
C SER A 26 -8.50 -14.03 14.68
N ASP A 27 -8.97 -14.59 13.56
CA ASP A 27 -9.14 -16.05 13.48
C ASP A 27 -7.83 -16.72 13.10
N GLY A 28 -7.21 -17.42 14.05
CA GLY A 28 -5.96 -18.14 13.87
C GLY A 28 -4.90 -17.70 14.87
N SER A 29 -3.70 -18.28 14.77
CA SER A 29 -2.56 -17.81 15.56
C SER A 29 -1.92 -16.58 14.92
N ASP A 30 -1.33 -15.69 15.72
CA ASP A 30 -0.58 -14.52 15.25
C ASP A 30 0.41 -14.84 14.13
N ALA A 31 1.19 -15.91 14.26
CA ALA A 31 2.19 -16.31 13.26
C ALA A 31 1.55 -16.72 11.91
N TYR A 32 0.42 -17.41 11.97
CA TYR A 32 -0.36 -17.76 10.78
C TYR A 32 -0.94 -16.52 10.13
N ASN A 33 -1.54 -15.63 10.91
CA ASN A 33 -2.16 -14.40 10.45
C ASN A 33 -1.14 -13.44 9.83
N GLN A 34 0.03 -13.33 10.45
CA GLN A 34 1.18 -12.61 9.90
C GLN A 34 1.53 -13.14 8.51
N LYS A 35 1.80 -14.43 8.37
CA LYS A 35 2.15 -15.05 7.08
C LYS A 35 1.05 -14.90 6.04
N LEU A 36 -0.22 -15.08 6.42
CA LEU A 36 -1.36 -14.94 5.52
C LEU A 36 -1.49 -13.50 4.99
N SER A 37 -1.31 -12.52 5.87
CA SER A 37 -1.36 -11.10 5.50
C SER A 37 -0.23 -10.71 4.54
N GLU A 38 1.00 -11.18 4.79
CA GLU A 38 2.17 -10.98 3.93
C GLU A 38 1.94 -11.58 2.54
N GLN A 39 1.44 -12.84 2.49
CA GLN A 39 1.17 -13.52 1.23
C GLN A 39 0.13 -12.81 0.36
N ARG A 40 -0.92 -12.27 0.99
CA ARG A 40 -1.97 -11.50 0.29
C ARG A 40 -1.42 -10.20 -0.28
N ALA A 41 -0.67 -9.43 0.51
CA ALA A 41 -0.07 -8.19 0.05
C ALA A 41 0.97 -8.44 -1.06
N ALA A 42 1.80 -9.48 -0.91
CA ALA A 42 2.79 -9.88 -1.90
C ALA A 42 2.15 -10.39 -3.21
N ALA A 43 0.96 -10.98 -3.18
CA ALA A 43 0.25 -11.39 -4.40
C ALA A 43 -0.17 -10.19 -5.25
N ILE A 44 -0.69 -9.14 -4.60
CA ILE A 44 -1.04 -7.88 -5.27
C ILE A 44 0.23 -7.18 -5.77
N GLU A 45 1.29 -7.18 -4.96
CA GLU A 45 2.59 -6.65 -5.36
C GLU A 45 3.09 -7.30 -6.65
N ARG A 46 3.14 -8.64 -6.68
CA ARG A 46 3.55 -9.40 -7.87
C ARG A 46 2.71 -9.03 -9.08
N TYR A 47 1.40 -8.92 -8.92
CA TYR A 47 0.51 -8.53 -10.02
C TYR A 47 0.86 -7.14 -10.57
N LEU A 48 1.05 -6.14 -9.71
CA LEU A 48 1.39 -4.78 -10.12
C LEU A 48 2.78 -4.70 -10.77
N ARG A 49 3.76 -5.50 -10.29
CA ARG A 49 5.09 -5.60 -10.93
C ARG A 49 4.99 -6.12 -12.38
N HIS A 50 4.11 -7.09 -12.65
CA HIS A 50 3.87 -7.58 -14.03
C HIS A 50 3.23 -6.53 -14.94
N LYS A 51 2.65 -5.46 -14.38
CA LYS A 51 2.08 -4.32 -15.11
C LYS A 51 3.08 -3.17 -15.27
N ASN A 52 4.38 -3.46 -15.22
CA ASN A 52 5.49 -2.50 -15.36
C ASN A 52 5.55 -1.40 -14.27
N LEU A 53 5.03 -1.64 -13.06
CA LEU A 53 5.41 -0.78 -11.93
C LEU A 53 6.89 -0.99 -11.57
N ASN A 54 7.63 0.11 -11.49
CA ASN A 54 9.03 0.09 -11.05
C ASN A 54 9.16 -0.51 -9.64
N ILE A 55 10.13 -1.41 -9.48
CA ILE A 55 10.31 -2.16 -8.24
C ILE A 55 10.57 -1.28 -7.02
N ALA A 56 11.37 -0.22 -7.20
CA ALA A 56 11.77 0.69 -6.13
C ALA A 56 10.61 1.53 -5.57
N ARG A 57 9.44 1.47 -6.20
CA ARG A 57 8.25 2.25 -5.83
C ARG A 57 7.17 1.42 -5.15
N LEU A 58 7.36 0.11 -4.99
CA LEU A 58 6.33 -0.79 -4.51
C LEU A 58 6.87 -1.73 -3.45
N THR A 59 6.29 -1.64 -2.26
CA THR A 59 6.58 -2.50 -1.11
C THR A 59 5.29 -3.15 -0.61
N SER A 60 5.37 -4.38 -0.13
CA SER A 60 4.28 -5.03 0.61
C SER A 60 4.70 -5.38 2.03
N VAL A 61 3.77 -5.24 2.96
CA VAL A 61 3.93 -5.57 4.37
C VAL A 61 2.68 -6.31 4.83
N GLY A 62 2.85 -7.33 5.66
CA GLY A 62 1.74 -7.95 6.39
C GLY A 62 1.75 -7.49 7.84
N TYR A 63 0.58 -7.24 8.40
CA TYR A 63 0.41 -6.89 9.81
C TYR A 63 -0.37 -7.93 10.62
N GLY A 64 -0.77 -9.03 9.99
CA GLY A 64 -1.70 -10.00 10.57
C GLY A 64 -2.95 -9.30 11.13
N GLU A 65 -3.27 -9.61 12.37
CA GLU A 65 -4.46 -9.09 13.07
C GLU A 65 -4.19 -7.83 13.91
N SER A 66 -2.94 -7.34 13.95
CA SER A 66 -2.50 -6.33 14.93
C SER A 66 -3.06 -4.91 14.69
N HIS A 67 -3.66 -4.67 13.52
CA HIS A 67 -4.25 -3.38 13.14
C HIS A 67 -5.72 -3.56 12.69
N PRO A 68 -6.63 -3.87 13.62
CA PRO A 68 -8.06 -4.00 13.32
C PRO A 68 -8.68 -2.62 13.07
N ILE A 69 -9.61 -2.57 12.12
CA ILE A 69 -10.43 -1.36 11.84
C ILE A 69 -11.88 -1.53 12.31
N ALA A 70 -12.26 -2.75 12.68
CA ALA A 70 -13.58 -3.08 13.20
C ALA A 70 -13.49 -4.17 14.28
N SER A 71 -14.58 -4.35 15.03
CA SER A 71 -14.64 -5.34 16.10
C SER A 71 -14.48 -6.77 15.58
N ASN A 72 -13.49 -7.48 16.13
CA ASN A 72 -13.28 -8.90 15.89
C ASN A 72 -14.33 -9.82 16.54
N ALA A 73 -15.27 -9.27 17.32
CA ALA A 73 -16.34 -10.04 17.97
C ALA A 73 -17.53 -10.35 17.03
N THR A 74 -17.60 -9.73 15.86
CA THR A 74 -18.72 -9.91 14.91
C THR A 74 -18.23 -10.40 13.57
N ALA A 75 -19.05 -11.20 12.87
CA ALA A 75 -18.73 -11.66 11.52
C ALA A 75 -18.52 -10.48 10.54
N SER A 76 -19.30 -9.41 10.69
CA SER A 76 -19.17 -8.18 9.89
C SER A 76 -17.83 -7.48 10.15
N GLY A 77 -17.44 -7.30 11.41
CA GLY A 77 -16.17 -6.64 11.73
C GLY A 77 -14.94 -7.48 11.34
N LYS A 78 -15.00 -8.82 11.49
CA LYS A 78 -13.98 -9.72 10.96
C LYS A 78 -13.84 -9.58 9.44
N ALA A 79 -14.96 -9.51 8.71
CA ALA A 79 -14.95 -9.31 7.27
C ALA A 79 -14.29 -7.98 6.87
N GLN A 80 -14.52 -6.91 7.63
CA GLN A 80 -13.85 -5.62 7.41
C GLN A 80 -12.34 -5.69 7.69
N ASN A 81 -11.91 -6.42 8.72
CA ASN A 81 -10.50 -6.57 9.07
C ASN A 81 -9.70 -7.35 8.02
N ARG A 82 -10.32 -8.33 7.34
CA ARG A 82 -9.73 -9.09 6.23
C ARG A 82 -9.62 -8.23 4.96
N ARG A 83 -8.57 -7.42 4.87
CA ARG A 83 -8.39 -6.43 3.80
C ARG A 83 -6.93 -6.29 3.36
N VAL A 84 -6.73 -5.60 2.25
CA VAL A 84 -5.43 -5.02 1.89
C VAL A 84 -5.63 -3.52 1.68
N GLU A 85 -4.86 -2.70 2.38
CA GLU A 85 -4.82 -1.25 2.20
C GLU A 85 -3.69 -0.84 1.25
N ILE A 86 -3.88 0.29 0.57
CA ILE A 86 -2.86 0.89 -0.30
C ILE A 86 -2.54 2.27 0.27
N LYS A 87 -1.31 2.44 0.77
CA LYS A 87 -0.79 3.75 1.17
C LYS A 87 0.02 4.32 0.02
N ILE A 88 -0.21 5.60 -0.26
CA ILE A 88 0.50 6.35 -1.30
C ILE A 88 1.26 7.46 -0.58
N SER A 89 2.55 7.52 -0.81
CA SER A 89 3.41 8.63 -0.40
C SER A 89 4.16 9.16 -1.61
N VAL A 90 4.75 10.34 -1.49
CA VAL A 90 5.47 11.00 -2.58
C VAL A 90 6.95 11.01 -2.25
N ASP A 91 7.80 10.63 -3.20
CA ASP A 91 9.23 10.88 -3.11
C ASP A 91 9.50 12.35 -3.46
N PRO A 92 9.87 13.21 -2.48
CA PRO A 92 10.10 14.63 -2.73
C PRO A 92 11.24 14.89 -3.72
N LYS A 93 12.15 13.92 -3.95
CA LYS A 93 13.23 14.05 -4.94
C LYS A 93 12.74 13.84 -6.38
N ARG A 94 11.54 13.29 -6.57
CA ARG A 94 10.96 12.95 -7.88
C ARG A 94 9.77 13.83 -8.27
N VAL A 95 9.33 14.72 -7.37
CA VAL A 95 8.36 15.77 -7.70
C VAL A 95 8.99 16.69 -8.76
N PRO A 96 8.35 16.88 -9.93
CA PRO A 96 8.82 17.86 -10.90
C PRO A 96 8.92 19.24 -10.23
N GLN A 97 10.10 19.85 -10.23
CA GLN A 97 10.36 21.17 -9.63
C GLN A 97 9.75 22.32 -10.45
N THR A 98 8.56 22.14 -11.01
CA THR A 98 7.84 23.22 -11.70
C THR A 98 7.12 24.07 -10.66
N GLY A 99 7.80 25.07 -10.10
CA GLY A 99 7.13 26.22 -9.49
C GLY A 99 7.61 26.73 -8.13
N VAL A 100 8.79 26.34 -7.62
CA VAL A 100 9.38 27.08 -6.49
C VAL A 100 10.30 28.16 -7.08
N PRO A 101 9.96 29.47 -7.00
CA PRO A 101 10.93 30.51 -7.33
C PRO A 101 12.14 30.34 -6.43
N GLN A 102 13.30 30.12 -7.07
CA GLN A 102 14.59 30.17 -6.41
C GLN A 102 14.70 31.55 -5.74
N GLY A 103 14.81 31.55 -4.41
CA GLY A 103 14.62 32.75 -3.59
C GLY A 103 15.42 33.95 -4.08
N THR A 104 14.79 35.12 -4.07
CA THR A 104 15.52 36.38 -4.07
C THR A 104 16.26 36.51 -2.73
N PRO A 105 17.58 36.76 -2.71
CA PRO A 105 18.27 37.04 -1.46
C PRO A 105 17.72 38.35 -0.87
N TYR A 106 17.33 38.30 0.40
CA TYR A 106 17.13 39.53 1.17
C TYR A 106 18.51 40.18 1.37
N ASN A 107 18.73 41.32 0.72
CA ASN A 107 19.78 42.28 1.08
C ASN A 107 19.20 43.30 2.05
#